data_AF-M7YQW0-F1
#
_entry.id   AF-M7YQW0-F1
#
_cell.length_a   1.000
_cell.length_b   1.000
_cell.length_c   1.000
_cell.angle_alpha   90.00
_cell.angle_beta   90.00
_cell.angle_gamma   90.00
#
_symmetry.space_group_name_H-M   'P 1'
#
loop_
_entity.id
_entity.type
_entity.pdbx_description
1 polymer ?
#
loop_
_entity_poly.entity_id
_entity_poly.type
_entity_poly.pdbx_seq_one_letter_code
_entity_poly.pdbx_strand_id
1 'polypeptide(L)'
;MNLPRSGISRAHLRAISWMGMSLSDADFGWGAPAFMGPALMYYSGFVYVMNAPGKDGALALVLSLEPESMPAFREVFADELARLEL
;
A
#
# COMPACT_ATOMS: atom_id res chain seq x y z
N MET A 1 15.89 19.80 8.35
CA MET A 1 14.63 20.37 7.86
C MET A 1 13.50 19.79 8.70
N ASN A 2 12.81 20.59 9.50
CA ASN A 2 11.63 20.14 10.26
C ASN A 2 10.44 20.09 9.29
N LEU A 3 10.26 18.95 8.62
CA LEU A 3 9.04 18.71 7.86
C LEU A 3 7.86 18.66 8.85
N PRO A 4 6.70 19.23 8.52
CA PRO A 4 5.52 19.14 9.38
C PRO A 4 5.25 17.66 9.68
N ARG A 5 5.08 17.33 10.96
CA ARG A 5 4.64 16.00 11.41
C ARG A 5 3.35 15.68 10.65
N SER A 6 3.41 14.70 9.76
CA SER A 6 2.34 14.12 8.93
C SER A 6 1.07 14.97 8.73
N GLY A 7 0.70 15.24 7.48
CA GLY A 7 -0.62 15.85 7.17
C GLY A 7 -1.84 14.99 7.56
N ILE A 8 -1.62 13.83 8.20
CA ILE A 8 -2.61 12.89 8.70
C ILE A 8 -2.29 12.61 10.16
N SER A 9 -3.26 12.78 11.06
CA SER A 9 -3.11 12.43 12.47
C SER A 9 -2.89 10.92 12.65
N ARG A 10 -2.20 10.49 13.71
CA ARG A 10 -1.96 9.07 14.03
C ARG A 10 -3.22 8.18 14.06
N ALA A 11 -4.39 8.77 14.34
CA ALA A 11 -5.66 8.05 14.39
C ALA A 11 -6.35 7.91 13.01
N HIS A 12 -5.77 8.42 11.94
CA HIS A 12 -6.37 8.42 10.61
C HIS A 12 -5.52 7.64 9.61
N LEU A 13 -6.20 7.00 8.66
CA LEU A 13 -5.61 6.37 7.50
C LEU A 13 -6.19 6.99 6.23
N ARG A 14 -5.33 7.21 5.24
CA ARG A 14 -5.73 7.56 3.87
C ARG A 14 -5.47 6.37 2.97
N ALA A 15 -6.56 5.77 2.50
CA ALA A 15 -6.53 4.74 1.47
C ALA A 15 -6.53 5.38 0.08
N ILE A 16 -5.65 4.90 -0.80
CA ILE A 16 -5.50 5.37 -2.18
C ILE A 16 -5.55 4.15 -3.08
N SER A 17 -6.48 4.12 -4.03
CA SER A 17 -6.59 3.03 -4.99
C SER A 17 -5.81 3.34 -6.26
N TRP A 18 -4.89 2.44 -6.61
CA TRP A 18 -4.19 2.40 -7.90
C TRP A 18 -4.72 1.25 -8.80
N MET A 19 -5.79 0.58 -8.38
CA MET A 19 -6.37 -0.57 -9.09
C MET A 19 -6.81 -0.26 -10.53
N GLY A 20 -7.24 0.97 -10.78
CA GLY A 20 -7.64 1.43 -12.11
C GLY A 20 -6.48 1.92 -12.98
N MET A 21 -5.23 1.85 -12.52
CA MET A 21 -4.07 2.29 -13.28
C MET A 21 -3.41 1.10 -14.00
N SER A 22 -3.18 1.22 -15.31
CA SER A 22 -2.42 0.25 -16.13
C SER A 22 -0.89 0.34 -15.89
N LEU A 23 -0.46 0.38 -14.63
CA LEU A 23 0.97 0.48 -14.29
C LEU A 23 1.74 -0.78 -14.69
N SER A 24 1.09 -1.94 -14.60
CA SER A 24 1.65 -3.25 -14.97
C SER A 24 1.87 -3.42 -16.47
N ASP A 25 1.24 -2.59 -17.31
CA ASP A 25 1.25 -2.73 -18.77
C ASP A 25 2.35 -1.88 -19.43
N ALA A 26 3.17 -1.20 -18.64
CA ALA A 26 4.23 -0.32 -19.12
C ALA A 26 5.42 -1.11 -19.70
N ASP A 27 5.33 -1.48 -20.98
CA ASP A 27 6.39 -2.17 -21.72
C ASP A 27 7.16 -1.20 -22.64
N PHE A 28 8.47 -1.07 -22.39
CA PHE A 28 9.38 -0.23 -23.18
C PHE A 28 10.15 -0.99 -24.28
N GLY A 29 9.81 -2.27 -24.50
CA GLY A 29 10.45 -3.17 -25.47
C GLY A 29 11.20 -4.35 -24.83
N TRP A 30 11.15 -4.50 -23.51
CA TRP A 30 11.81 -5.59 -22.76
C TRP A 30 10.85 -6.37 -21.86
N GLY A 31 9.55 -6.15 -21.98
CA GLY A 31 8.51 -6.75 -21.15
C GLY A 31 8.01 -5.80 -20.06
N ALA A 32 6.93 -6.25 -19.41
CA ALA A 32 6.28 -5.58 -18.30
C ALA A 32 7.19 -5.40 -17.08
N PRO A 33 6.96 -4.38 -16.22
CA PRO A 33 7.73 -4.18 -15.00
C PRO A 33 7.52 -5.34 -14.04
N ALA A 34 8.60 -5.77 -13.39
CA ALA A 34 8.53 -6.76 -12.31
C ALA A 34 7.75 -6.25 -11.08
N PHE A 35 7.76 -4.94 -10.84
CA PHE A 35 7.05 -4.27 -9.76
C PHE A 35 6.82 -2.79 -10.11
N MET A 36 5.66 -2.25 -9.74
CA MET A 36 5.33 -0.82 -9.80
C MET A 36 4.72 -0.42 -8.46
N GLY A 37 5.19 0.68 -7.87
CA GLY A 37 4.68 1.14 -6.58
C GLY A 37 5.11 2.56 -6.26
N PRO A 38 4.59 3.15 -5.17
CA PRO A 38 4.98 4.48 -4.74
C PRO A 38 6.47 4.52 -4.41
N ALA A 39 7.21 5.46 -5.01
CA ALA A 39 8.65 5.60 -4.79
C ALA A 39 9.00 6.12 -3.38
N LEU A 40 8.13 6.97 -2.81
CA LEU A 40 8.33 7.63 -1.53
C LEU A 40 7.02 7.76 -0.76
N MET A 41 7.05 7.46 0.54
CA MET A 41 5.95 7.69 1.47
C MET A 41 6.47 8.52 2.66
N TYR A 42 6.41 9.85 2.53
CA TYR A 42 7.05 10.77 3.48
C TYR A 42 6.43 10.77 4.89
N TYR A 43 5.20 10.28 5.05
CA TYR A 43 4.44 10.35 6.29
C TYR A 43 3.74 9.03 6.60
N SER A 44 3.50 8.76 7.88
CA SER A 44 2.62 7.69 8.33
C SER A 44 1.15 7.99 7.99
N GLY A 45 0.32 6.95 7.98
CA GLY A 45 -1.12 7.04 7.74
C GLY A 45 -1.53 6.87 6.28
N PHE A 46 -0.67 6.33 5.41
CA PHE A 46 -0.99 6.08 4.01
C PHE A 46 -1.06 4.59 3.71
N VAL A 47 -2.08 4.19 2.94
CA VAL A 47 -2.27 2.84 2.39
C VAL A 47 -2.54 2.96 0.90
N TYR A 48 -1.69 2.36 0.07
CA TYR A 48 -1.96 2.19 -1.35
C TYR A 48 -2.49 0.78 -1.61
N VAL A 49 -3.60 0.70 -2.33
CA VAL A 49 -4.20 -0.55 -2.81
C VAL A 49 -3.87 -0.69 -4.30
N MET A 50 -3.16 -1.74 -4.67
CA MET A 50 -2.69 -1.97 -6.04
C MET A 50 -2.85 -3.43 -6.45
N ASN A 51 -2.81 -3.69 -7.76
CA ASN A 51 -2.73 -5.06 -8.28
C ASN A 51 -1.40 -5.70 -7.85
N ALA A 52 -1.44 -6.94 -7.37
CA ALA A 52 -0.23 -7.67 -7.00
C ALA A 52 0.53 -8.11 -8.26
N PRO A 53 1.83 -7.78 -8.39
CA PRO A 53 2.61 -8.18 -9.56
C PRO A 53 2.67 -9.70 -9.71
N GLY A 54 2.39 -10.19 -10.92
CA GLY A 54 2.44 -11.62 -11.26
C GLY A 54 1.40 -12.50 -10.56
N LYS A 55 0.36 -11.91 -9.95
CA LYS A 55 -0.71 -12.65 -9.28
C LYS A 55 -2.07 -12.10 -9.71
N ASP A 56 -2.65 -12.74 -10.72
CA ASP A 56 -3.93 -12.33 -11.28
C ASP A 56 -5.03 -12.28 -10.22
N GLY A 57 -5.75 -11.16 -10.17
CA GLY A 57 -6.84 -10.93 -9.20
C GLY A 57 -6.39 -10.69 -7.76
N ALA A 58 -5.10 -10.78 -7.44
CA ALA A 58 -4.60 -10.53 -6.10
C ALA A 58 -4.27 -9.04 -5.88
N LEU A 59 -4.40 -8.59 -4.64
CA LEU A 59 -4.09 -7.23 -4.21
C LEU A 59 -2.76 -7.18 -3.46
N ALA A 60 -2.03 -6.09 -3.64
CA ALA A 60 -0.93 -5.70 -2.79
C ALA A 60 -1.28 -4.41 -2.05
N LEU A 61 -0.94 -4.37 -0.75
CA LEU A 61 -1.08 -3.20 0.10
C LEU A 61 0.31 -2.64 0.41
N VAL A 62 0.53 -1.37 0.07
CA VAL A 62 1.76 -0.65 0.42
C VAL A 62 1.43 0.36 1.50
N LEU A 63 2.07 0.21 2.66
CA LEU A 63 1.69 0.85 3.92
C LEU A 63 2.84 1.70 4.47
N SER A 64 2.50 2.85 5.03
CA SER A 64 3.39 3.66 5.86
C SER A 64 2.68 3.95 7.18
N LEU A 65 3.25 3.45 8.27
CA LEU A 65 2.77 3.61 9.64
C LEU A 65 3.96 3.91 10.55
N GLU A 66 3.70 4.39 11.77
CA GLU A 66 4.71 4.44 12.82
C GLU A 66 5.31 3.05 13.06
N PRO A 67 6.64 2.92 13.24
CA PRO A 67 7.30 1.64 13.44
C PRO A 67 6.71 0.83 14.60
N GLU A 68 6.26 1.51 15.66
CA GLU A 68 5.66 0.87 16.84
C GLU A 68 4.25 0.33 16.57
N SER A 69 3.55 0.88 15.56
CA SER A 69 2.19 0.47 15.20
C SER A 69 2.16 -0.64 14.15
N MET A 70 3.20 -0.77 13.34
CA MET A 70 3.24 -1.72 12.21
C MET A 70 3.03 -3.20 12.62
N PRO A 71 3.64 -3.73 13.70
CA PRO A 71 3.43 -5.13 14.09
C PRO A 71 1.98 -5.42 14.48
N ALA A 72 1.39 -4.58 15.34
CA ALA A 72 0.00 -4.72 15.77
C ALA A 72 -0.98 -4.57 14.61
N PHE A 73 -0.71 -3.64 13.69
CA PHE A 73 -1.53 -3.49 12.48
C PHE A 73 -1.52 -4.77 11.64
N ARG A 74 -0.35 -5.40 11.44
CA ARG A 74 -0.24 -6.64 10.64
C ARG A 74 -1.07 -7.78 11.25
N GLU A 75 -1.01 -7.94 12.58
CA GLU A 75 -1.79 -8.97 13.28
C GLU A 75 -3.29 -8.70 13.16
N VAL A 76 -3.75 -7.50 13.54
CA VAL A 76 -5.16 -7.12 13.49
C VAL A 76 -5.71 -7.21 12.06
N PHE A 77 -4.96 -6.72 11.07
CA PHE A 77 -5.41 -6.78 9.68
C PHE A 77 -5.56 -8.22 9.17
N ALA A 78 -4.63 -9.12 9.53
CA ALA A 78 -4.73 -10.52 9.15
C ALA A 78 -5.92 -11.22 9.82
N ASP A 79 -6.14 -10.95 11.11
CA ASP A 79 -7.26 -11.51 11.86
C ASP A 79 -8.61 -11.02 11.33
N GLU A 80 -8.74 -9.72 11.05
CA GLU A 80 -9.96 -9.15 10.47
C GLU A 80 -10.20 -9.68 9.05
N LEU A 81 -9.15 -9.83 8.23
CA LEU A 81 -9.29 -10.41 6.90
C LEU A 81 -9.81 -11.85 6.97
N ALA A 82 -9.32 -12.65 7.93
CA ALA A 82 -9.81 -14.02 8.14
C ALA A 82 -11.26 -14.09 8.61
N ARG A 83 -11.75 -13.06 9.32
CA ARG A 83 -13.15 -12.95 9.77
C ARG A 83 -14.12 -12.56 8.67
N LEU A 84 -13.65 -11.96 7.58
CA LEU A 84 -14.51 -11.46 6.50
C LEU A 84 -15.11 -12.56 5.60
N GLU A 85 -14.85 -13.85 5.86
CA GLU A 85 -15.34 -15.00 5.07
C GLU A 85 -15.17 -14.83 3.54
N LEU A 86 -14.10 -14.14 3.13
CA LEU A 86 -13.73 -13.94 1.71
C LEU A 86 -13.10 -15.20 1.10
#